data_AF-A0A453D0C6-F1
#
_entry.id   AF-A0A453D0C6-F1
#
_cell.length_a   1.000
_cell.length_b   1.000
_cell.length_c   1.000
_cell.angle_alpha   90.00
_cell.angle_beta   90.00
_cell.angle_gamma   90.00
#
_symmetry.space_group_name_H-M   'P 1'
#
loop_
_entity.id
_entity.type
_entity.pdbx_description
1 polymer ?
#
loop_
_entity_poly.entity_id
_entity_poly.type
_entity_poly.pdbx_seq_one_letter_code
_entity_poly.pdbx_strand_id
1 'polypeptide(L)'
;MDRLKAMCEQKLYSSISVQTVAATLALAEQHHCVALKDACLRFLSSRDVRRAVKATRGFKNLETSCPSVVMEFFDMAAPLP
;
A
#
# COMPACT_ATOMS: atom_id res chain seq x y z
N MET A 1 7.31 -2.67 -23.91
CA MET A 1 6.38 -3.55 -23.16
C MET A 1 5.45 -2.67 -22.31
N ASP A 2 4.78 -1.70 -22.93
CA ASP A 2 4.27 -0.52 -22.21
C ASP A 2 2.74 -0.43 -22.21
N ARG A 3 2.06 -1.23 -23.03
CA ARG A 3 0.58 -1.25 -23.10
C ARG A 3 -0.08 -2.17 -22.06
N LEU A 4 0.64 -3.16 -21.54
CA LEU A 4 0.10 -4.00 -20.45
C LEU A 4 0.13 -3.30 -19.08
N LYS A 5 1.07 -2.36 -18.86
CA LYS A 5 1.23 -1.66 -17.58
C LYS A 5 0.04 -0.74 -17.29
N ALA A 6 -0.40 0.03 -18.29
CA ALA A 6 -1.54 0.94 -18.18
C ALA A 6 -2.88 0.23 -17.93
N MET A 7 -3.06 -0.98 -18.46
CA MET A 7 -4.27 -1.79 -18.22
C MET A 7 -4.31 -2.32 -16.78
N CYS A 8 -3.15 -2.66 -16.20
CA CYS A 8 -3.06 -2.98 -14.78
C CYS A 8 -3.39 -1.76 -13.90
N GLU A 9 -2.87 -0.57 -14.25
CA GLU A 9 -3.10 0.65 -13.45
C GLU A 9 -4.58 1.01 -13.29
N GLN A 10 -5.40 0.83 -14.34
CA GLN A 10 -6.84 1.09 -14.28
C GLN A 10 -7.63 0.05 -13.46
N LYS A 11 -7.28 -1.25 -13.58
CA LYS A 11 -7.94 -2.30 -12.79
C LYS A 11 -7.55 -2.24 -11.31
N LEU A 12 -6.29 -1.90 -11.02
CA LEU A 12 -5.80 -1.78 -9.66
C LEU A 12 -6.39 -0.58 -8.92
N TYR A 13 -6.67 0.55 -9.59
CA TYR A 13 -7.34 1.69 -8.95
C TYR A 13 -8.71 1.33 -8.37
N SER A 14 -9.48 0.49 -9.07
CA SER A 14 -10.77 -0.04 -8.58
C SER A 14 -10.62 -1.14 -7.53
N SER A 15 -9.42 -1.65 -7.32
CA SER A 15 -9.13 -2.77 -6.41
C SER A 15 -8.55 -2.31 -5.07
N ILE A 16 -8.28 -1.01 -4.89
CA ILE A 16 -7.75 -0.47 -3.63
C ILE A 16 -8.86 -0.49 -2.58
N SER A 17 -8.71 -1.37 -1.60
CA SER A 17 -9.57 -1.52 -0.45
C SER A 17 -8.72 -1.74 0.80
N VAL A 18 -9.32 -1.67 1.98
CA VAL A 18 -8.61 -1.94 3.25
C VAL A 18 -7.87 -3.29 3.23
N GLN A 19 -8.42 -4.30 2.55
CA GLN A 19 -7.86 -5.65 2.46
C GLN A 19 -6.67 -5.75 1.50
N THR A 20 -6.65 -4.90 0.46
CA THR A 20 -5.76 -5.04 -0.70
C THR A 20 -4.72 -3.93 -0.80
N VAL A 21 -4.96 -2.75 -0.23
CA VAL A 21 -4.08 -1.58 -0.32
C VAL A 21 -2.66 -1.88 0.16
N ALA A 22 -2.49 -2.76 1.16
CA ALA A 22 -1.18 -3.18 1.61
C ALA A 22 -0.42 -3.97 0.52
N ALA A 23 -1.06 -4.96 -0.09
CA ALA A 23 -0.47 -5.73 -1.19
C ALA A 23 -0.23 -4.85 -2.43
N THR A 24 -1.18 -3.96 -2.75
CA THR A 24 -1.06 -3.00 -3.86
C THR A 24 0.10 -2.05 -3.67
N LEU A 25 0.33 -1.56 -2.44
CA LEU A 25 1.45 -0.68 -2.11
C LEU A 25 2.80 -1.42 -2.20
N ALA A 26 2.89 -2.66 -1.74
CA ALA A 26 4.08 -3.51 -1.96
C ALA A 26 4.41 -3.65 -3.46
N LEU A 27 3.39 -3.95 -4.28
CA LEU A 27 3.57 -4.09 -5.73
C LEU A 27 3.98 -2.76 -6.37
N ALA A 28 3.39 -1.66 -5.94
CA ALA A 28 3.75 -0.33 -6.44
C ALA A 28 5.22 -0.01 -6.15
N GLU A 29 5.70 -0.33 -4.94
CA GLU A 29 7.09 -0.14 -4.55
C GLU A 29 8.03 -1.04 -5.37
N GLN A 30 7.72 -2.34 -5.46
CA GLN A 30 8.53 -3.32 -6.21
C GLN A 30 8.66 -3.00 -7.70
N HIS A 31 7.59 -2.46 -8.30
CA HIS A 31 7.56 -2.12 -9.73
C HIS A 31 7.86 -0.64 -10.03
N HIS A 32 8.25 0.13 -9.00
CA HIS A 32 8.44 1.59 -9.06
C HIS A 32 7.28 2.32 -9.76
N CYS A 33 6.05 1.88 -9.50
CA CYS A 33 4.84 2.45 -10.09
C CYS A 33 4.36 3.63 -9.23
N VAL A 34 4.80 4.84 -9.59
CA VAL A 34 4.52 6.07 -8.84
C VAL A 34 3.01 6.36 -8.76
N ALA A 35 2.28 6.19 -9.85
CA ALA A 35 0.83 6.45 -9.89
C ALA A 35 0.04 5.56 -8.92
N LEU A 36 0.41 4.29 -8.82
CA LEU A 36 -0.24 3.33 -7.94
C LEU A 36 0.14 3.56 -6.47
N LYS A 37 1.41 3.92 -6.21
CA LYS A 37 1.88 4.33 -4.88
C LYS A 37 1.04 5.52 -4.40
N ASP A 38 0.95 6.57 -5.20
CA ASP A 38 0.19 7.78 -4.87
C ASP A 38 -1.31 7.51 -4.58
N ALA A 39 -1.95 6.64 -5.37
CA ALA A 39 -3.33 6.23 -5.12
C ALA A 39 -3.50 5.50 -3.78
N CYS A 40 -2.59 4.58 -3.44
CA CYS A 40 -2.57 3.92 -2.13
C CYS A 40 -2.36 4.94 -0.99
N LEU A 41 -1.47 5.91 -1.16
CA LEU A 41 -1.23 6.95 -0.16
C LEU A 41 -2.46 7.83 0.07
N ARG A 42 -3.16 8.20 -1.00
CA ARG A 42 -4.43 8.93 -0.89
C ARG A 42 -5.49 8.13 -0.15
N PHE A 43 -5.56 6.82 -0.36
CA PHE A 43 -6.46 5.94 0.41
C PHE A 43 -6.05 5.83 1.90
N LEU A 44 -4.76 5.77 2.18
CA LEU A 44 -4.18 5.70 3.52
C LEU A 44 -4.11 7.06 4.24
N SER A 45 -4.64 8.12 3.64
CA SER A 45 -4.67 9.46 4.23
C SER A 45 -5.46 9.52 5.56
N SER A 46 -6.46 8.64 5.73
CA SER A 46 -7.24 8.55 6.97
C SER A 46 -6.59 7.62 8.01
N ARG A 47 -6.53 8.08 9.28
CA ARG A 47 -6.03 7.27 10.40
C ARG A 47 -6.86 6.01 10.62
N ASP A 48 -8.18 6.08 10.45
CA ASP A 48 -9.07 4.92 10.62
C ASP A 48 -8.81 3.87 9.55
N VAL A 49 -8.58 4.30 8.31
CA VAL A 49 -8.20 3.42 7.21
C VAL A 49 -6.86 2.75 7.50
N ARG A 50 -5.82 3.50 7.91
CA ARG A 50 -4.53 2.88 8.29
C ARG A 50 -4.68 1.87 9.41
N ARG A 51 -5.47 2.16 10.45
CA ARG A 51 -5.75 1.20 11.53
C ARG A 51 -6.45 -0.05 11.02
N ALA A 52 -7.46 0.11 10.18
CA ALA A 52 -8.19 -1.01 9.59
C ALA A 52 -7.26 -1.86 8.71
N VAL A 53 -6.37 -1.24 7.94
CA VAL A 53 -5.37 -1.92 7.11
C VAL A 53 -4.39 -2.69 7.98
N LYS A 54 -3.87 -2.10 9.07
CA LYS A 54 -2.98 -2.78 10.04
C LYS A 54 -3.61 -4.05 10.62
N ALA A 55 -4.93 -4.09 10.76
CA ALA A 55 -5.66 -5.27 11.25
C ALA A 55 -5.84 -6.39 10.19
N THR A 56 -5.50 -6.14 8.92
CA THR A 56 -5.65 -7.13 7.85
C THR A 56 -4.45 -8.06 7.75
N ARG A 57 -4.68 -9.28 7.22
CA ARG A 57 -3.58 -10.20 6.87
C ARG A 57 -2.67 -9.62 5.79
N GLY A 58 -3.21 -8.81 4.86
CA GLY A 58 -2.41 -8.17 3.81
C GLY A 58 -1.32 -7.27 4.36
N PHE A 59 -1.54 -6.63 5.51
CA PHE A 59 -0.53 -5.81 6.17
C PHE A 59 0.63 -6.63 6.76
N LYS A 60 0.37 -7.77 7.41
CA LYS A 60 1.43 -8.66 7.90
C LYS A 60 2.36 -9.15 6.79
N ASN A 61 1.79 -9.42 5.61
CA ASN A 61 2.57 -9.80 4.44
C ASN A 61 3.39 -8.62 3.89
N LEU A 62 2.85 -7.40 3.97
CA LEU A 62 3.56 -6.18 3.60
C LEU A 62 4.75 -5.91 4.53
N GLU A 63 4.61 -6.13 5.84
CA GLU A 63 5.70 -6.01 6.82
C GLU A 63 6.89 -6.93 6.50
N THR A 64 6.62 -8.14 6.03
CA THR A 64 7.66 -9.11 5.66
C THR A 64 8.24 -8.87 4.27
N SER A 65 7.41 -8.43 3.32
CA SER A 65 7.84 -8.26 1.92
C SER A 65 8.53 -6.92 1.67
N CYS A 66 8.06 -5.84 2.31
CA CYS A 66 8.52 -4.47 2.09
C CYS A 66 8.50 -3.66 3.40
N PRO A 67 9.38 -3.96 4.37
CA PRO A 67 9.39 -3.29 5.69
C PRO A 67 9.61 -1.77 5.59
N SER A 68 10.37 -1.30 4.60
CA SER A 68 10.64 0.13 4.37
C SER A 68 9.34 0.94 4.16
N VAL A 69 8.40 0.38 3.39
CA VAL A 69 7.11 1.00 3.08
C VAL A 69 6.22 1.09 4.32
N VAL A 70 6.25 0.06 5.17
CA VAL A 70 5.50 0.05 6.43
C VAL A 70 6.02 1.14 7.37
N MET A 71 7.34 1.27 7.45
CA MET A 71 7.99 2.29 8.28
C MET A 71 7.65 3.71 7.79
N GLU A 72 7.63 3.93 6.47
CA GLU A 72 7.38 5.23 5.84
C GLU A 72 5.92 5.69 5.95
N PHE A 73 4.93 4.78 5.81
CA PHE A 73 3.52 5.18 5.65
C PHE A 73 2.60 4.75 6.79
N PHE A 74 2.92 3.67 7.47
CA PHE A 74 2.08 3.16 8.54
C PHE A 74 2.52 3.63 9.91
N ASP A 75 3.64 4.36 9.99
CA ASP A 75 4.18 4.94 11.20
C ASP A 75 4.17 3.87 12.30
N MET A 76 5.18 2.99 12.23
CA MET A 76 5.57 2.20 13.38
C MET A 76 6.41 3.08 14.30
N ALA A 77 5.96 4.30 14.62
CA ALA A 77 6.49 4.99 15.77
C ALA A 77 6.23 4.07 16.96
N ALA A 78 7.31 3.44 17.42
CA ALA A 78 7.41 3.00 18.78
C ALA A 78 6.90 4.15 19.67
N PRO A 79 6.14 3.86 20.74
CA PRO A 79 5.98 4.86 21.77
C PRO A 79 7.39 5.28 22.20
N LEU A 80 7.75 6.54 21.93
CA LEU A 80 8.94 7.18 22.45
C LEU A 80 8.53 8.00 23.67
N PRO A 81 9.39 8.06 24.69
CA PRO A 81 9.68 7.04 25.69
C PRO A 81 8.62 6.97 26.82
#